data_AF-A0A8H4RV40-F1
#
_entry.id   AF-A0A8H4RV40-F1
#
_cell.length_a   1.000
_cell.length_b   1.000
_cell.length_c   1.000
_cell.angle_alpha   90.00
_cell.angle_beta   90.00
_cell.angle_gamma   90.00
#
_symmetry.space_group_name_H-M   'P 1'
#
loop_
_entity.id
_entity.type
_entity.pdbx_description
1 polymer ?
#
loop_
_entity_poly.entity_id
_entity_poly.type
_entity_poly.pdbx_seq_one_letter_code
_entity_poly.pdbx_strand_id
1 'polypeptide(L)'
;MLYGNFMEVEQNIIMMQEDISTGLRAFVHWAYTGVFGTCFTKRVNANGKEEHGDAIVASLWILADKLGASKFGNDAFMELFEISGQEDFYIDPSTIEYVYTNTLPSAKLRTVVKDLVVAYGPFSEEREASDELKKKWLDLLAKGGDFVVDVTQSGELHAYEGIDIPVDHKDQLKYIEVNKLSAH
;
A
#
# COMPACT_ATOMS: atom_id res chain seq x y z
N MET A 1 3.64 8.13 25.87
CA MET A 1 3.86 9.58 25.71
C MET A 1 3.31 10.38 26.89
N LEU A 2 2.12 10.05 27.43
CA LEU A 2 1.55 10.73 28.61
C LEU A 2 2.09 10.27 29.98
N TYR A 3 3.14 9.43 29.99
CA TYR A 3 3.77 8.94 31.21
C TYR A 3 5.27 9.26 31.12
N GLY A 4 5.80 9.99 32.10
CA GLY A 4 7.21 10.40 32.17
C GLY A 4 7.39 11.89 32.46
N ASN A 5 8.66 12.33 32.55
CA ASN A 5 9.05 13.72 32.83
C ASN A 5 9.32 14.49 31.52
N PHE A 6 8.39 14.47 30.59
CA PHE A 6 8.49 15.19 29.32
C PHE A 6 7.72 16.52 29.41
N MET A 7 8.21 17.58 28.75
CA MET A 7 7.58 18.91 28.81
C MET A 7 6.16 18.90 28.23
N GLU A 8 5.90 18.02 27.27
CA GLU A 8 4.60 17.81 26.64
C GLU A 8 3.52 17.38 27.66
N VAL A 9 3.93 16.70 28.74
CA VAL A 9 3.03 16.30 29.82
C VAL A 9 2.59 17.51 30.64
N GLU A 10 3.51 18.44 30.91
CA GLU A 10 3.18 19.68 31.63
C GLU A 10 2.30 20.61 30.78
N GLN A 11 2.59 20.69 29.48
CA GLN A 11 1.88 21.59 28.56
C GLN A 11 0.54 21.03 28.09
N ASN A 12 0.32 19.72 28.17
CA ASN A 12 -0.85 19.03 27.59
C ASN A 12 -1.04 19.33 26.09
N ILE A 13 0.04 19.66 25.38
CA ILE A 13 0.04 19.97 23.94
C ILE A 13 1.06 19.05 23.27
N ILE A 14 0.62 18.33 22.25
CA ILE A 14 1.48 17.52 21.39
C ILE A 14 1.48 18.17 20.00
N MET A 15 2.62 18.74 19.62
CA MET A 15 2.83 19.27 18.28
C MET A 15 3.03 18.11 17.32
N MET A 16 2.16 18.00 16.32
CA MET A 16 2.29 17.02 15.24
C MET A 16 2.62 17.71 13.92
N GLN A 17 3.30 16.99 13.04
CA GLN A 17 3.58 17.48 11.69
C GLN A 17 2.27 17.64 10.91
N GLU A 18 2.15 18.73 10.16
CA GLU A 18 0.91 19.16 9.48
C GLU A 18 0.36 18.08 8.51
N ASP A 19 1.24 17.29 7.91
CA ASP A 19 0.93 16.27 6.92
C ASP A 19 0.14 15.07 7.48
N ILE A 20 -0.06 14.99 8.80
CA ILE A 20 -0.71 13.85 9.47
C ILE A 20 -2.20 14.12 9.76
N SER A 21 -2.72 15.31 9.44
CA SER A 21 -4.04 15.76 9.94
C SER A 21 -5.23 14.84 9.60
N THR A 22 -5.30 14.30 8.39
CA THR A 22 -6.40 13.39 7.98
C THR A 22 -6.29 12.01 8.63
N GLY A 23 -5.10 11.40 8.59
CA GLY A 23 -4.88 10.08 9.19
C GLY A 23 -5.05 10.10 10.70
N LEU A 24 -4.59 11.17 11.35
CA LEU A 24 -4.80 11.34 12.79
C LEU A 24 -6.26 11.52 13.14
N ARG A 25 -7.03 12.27 12.36
CA ARG A 25 -8.48 12.40 12.59
C ARG A 25 -9.16 11.04 12.53
N ALA A 26 -8.80 10.22 11.54
CA ALA A 26 -9.26 8.84 11.43
C ALA A 26 -8.87 8.01 12.68
N PHE A 27 -7.60 8.06 13.08
CA PHE A 27 -7.11 7.35 14.27
C PHE A 27 -7.84 7.79 15.55
N VAL A 28 -8.01 9.09 15.77
CA VAL A 28 -8.72 9.62 16.95
C VAL A 28 -10.18 9.17 16.91
N HIS A 29 -10.86 9.27 15.77
CA HIS A 29 -12.23 8.78 15.64
C HIS A 29 -12.31 7.30 16.03
N TRP A 30 -11.48 6.45 15.43
CA TRP A 30 -11.39 5.03 15.77
C TRP A 30 -11.09 4.78 17.25
N ALA A 31 -10.18 5.55 17.86
CA ALA A 31 -9.82 5.37 19.26
C ALA A 31 -10.98 5.63 20.22
N TYR A 32 -11.91 6.53 19.85
CA TYR A 32 -13.11 6.82 20.65
C TYR A 32 -14.30 5.92 20.33
N THR A 33 -14.47 5.47 19.09
CA THR A 33 -15.65 4.71 18.66
C THR A 33 -15.43 3.21 18.56
N GLY A 34 -14.17 2.79 18.36
CA GLY A 34 -13.81 1.41 17.98
C GLY A 34 -14.27 1.04 16.56
N VAL A 35 -14.72 2.00 15.74
CA VAL A 35 -15.28 1.74 14.40
C VAL A 35 -14.32 2.28 13.34
N PHE A 36 -13.78 1.39 12.51
CA PHE A 36 -12.80 1.74 11.48
C PHE A 36 -13.46 2.28 10.20
N GLY A 37 -14.52 1.64 9.70
CA GLY A 37 -15.17 2.01 8.43
C GLY A 37 -15.73 3.43 8.35
N THR A 38 -15.95 4.11 9.48
CA THR A 38 -16.41 5.51 9.53
C THR A 38 -15.27 6.53 9.52
N CYS A 39 -14.01 6.08 9.60
CA CYS A 39 -12.83 6.93 9.65
C CYS A 39 -12.47 7.58 8.30
N PHE A 40 -13.12 7.15 7.23
CA PHE A 40 -12.84 7.58 5.87
C PHE A 40 -13.88 8.60 5.41
N THR A 41 -13.45 9.80 5.05
CA THR A 41 -14.28 10.66 4.20
C THR A 41 -14.27 10.06 2.81
N LYS A 42 -15.42 9.48 2.42
CA LYS A 42 -15.72 9.00 1.06
C LYS A 42 -15.14 9.97 0.03
N ARG A 43 -14.16 9.54 -0.79
CA ARG A 43 -13.83 10.28 -2.01
C ARG A 43 -14.94 9.96 -2.99
N VAL A 44 -15.78 10.94 -3.29
CA VAL A 44 -16.77 10.80 -4.34
C VAL A 44 -16.05 11.09 -5.65
N ASN A 45 -15.95 10.10 -6.53
CA ASN A 45 -15.34 10.30 -7.84
C ASN A 45 -16.24 11.19 -8.72
N ALA A 46 -15.75 11.55 -9.92
CA ALA A 46 -16.49 12.43 -10.85
C ALA A 46 -17.89 11.90 -11.24
N ASN A 47 -18.15 10.61 -11.03
CA ASN A 47 -19.42 9.95 -11.34
C ASN A 47 -20.36 9.83 -10.12
N GLY A 48 -20.00 10.41 -8.97
CA GLY A 48 -20.81 10.29 -7.76
C GLY A 48 -20.61 8.97 -7.00
N LYS A 49 -19.69 8.11 -7.41
CA LYS A 49 -19.41 6.82 -6.75
C LYS A 49 -18.36 7.03 -5.66
N GLU A 50 -18.61 6.42 -4.50
CA GLU A 50 -17.67 6.44 -3.38
C GLU A 50 -16.48 5.53 -3.70
N GLU A 51 -15.28 6.12 -3.76
CA GLU A 51 -14.02 5.42 -3.85
C GLU A 51 -13.36 5.43 -2.47
N HIS A 52 -13.27 4.25 -1.88
CA HIS A 52 -12.31 3.97 -0.82
C HIS A 52 -10.99 3.64 -1.51
N GLY A 53 -10.04 4.58 -1.48
CA GLY A 53 -8.72 4.34 -2.05
C GLY A 53 -7.91 3.43 -1.13
N ASP A 54 -7.45 2.30 -1.67
CA ASP A 54 -6.35 1.49 -1.12
C ASP A 54 -5.17 2.34 -0.60
N ALA A 55 -4.82 3.43 -1.29
CA ALA A 55 -3.81 4.38 -0.83
C ALA A 55 -4.12 4.99 0.56
N ILE A 56 -5.39 5.33 0.81
CA ILE A 56 -5.82 5.88 2.10
C ILE A 56 -5.68 4.81 3.18
N VAL A 57 -6.16 3.60 2.92
CA VAL A 57 -6.09 2.49 3.88
C VAL A 57 -4.64 2.13 4.20
N ALA A 58 -3.78 2.04 3.17
CA ALA A 58 -2.34 1.86 3.33
C ALA A 58 -1.69 2.96 4.18
N SER A 59 -2.07 4.23 3.97
CA SER A 59 -1.57 5.34 4.78
C SER A 59 -1.98 5.26 6.25
N LEU A 60 -3.21 4.80 6.54
CA LEU A 60 -3.67 4.58 7.91
C LEU A 60 -2.93 3.43 8.57
N TRP A 61 -2.64 2.37 7.83
CA TRP A 61 -1.80 1.30 8.33
C TRP A 61 -0.40 1.80 8.71
N ILE A 62 0.23 2.59 7.83
CA ILE A 62 1.56 3.18 8.09
C ILE A 62 1.52 4.09 9.31
N LEU A 63 0.44 4.86 9.47
CA LEU A 63 0.21 5.66 10.67
C LEU A 63 0.07 4.77 11.91
N ALA A 64 -0.67 3.67 11.83
CA ALA A 64 -0.84 2.72 12.92
C ALA A 64 0.51 2.16 13.39
N ASP A 65 1.37 1.77 12.46
CA ASP A 65 2.72 1.27 12.73
C ASP A 65 3.57 2.33 13.43
N LYS A 66 3.58 3.57 12.91
CA LYS A 66 4.28 4.72 13.53
C LYS A 66 3.79 5.02 14.95
N LEU A 67 2.50 4.86 15.20
CA LEU A 67 1.88 5.10 16.51
C LEU A 67 1.99 3.90 17.46
N GLY A 68 2.46 2.74 16.99
CA GLY A 68 2.43 1.49 17.75
C GLY A 68 1.01 0.97 18.04
N ALA A 69 0.02 1.40 17.26
CA ALA A 69 -1.39 1.09 17.44
C ALA A 69 -1.81 -0.18 16.67
N SER A 70 -1.33 -1.34 17.12
CA SER A 70 -1.50 -2.62 16.41
C SER A 70 -2.95 -3.00 16.09
N LYS A 71 -3.91 -2.71 16.97
CA LYS A 71 -5.34 -2.97 16.70
C LYS A 71 -5.86 -2.13 15.51
N PHE A 72 -5.50 -0.85 15.45
CA PHE A 72 -5.87 0.03 14.34
C PHE A 72 -5.24 -0.45 13.03
N GLY A 73 -3.98 -0.90 13.09
CA GLY A 73 -3.29 -1.47 11.93
C GLY A 73 -3.94 -2.77 11.44
N ASN A 74 -4.43 -3.62 12.34
CA ASN A 74 -5.17 -4.83 11.97
C ASN A 74 -6.51 -4.49 11.30
N ASP A 75 -7.24 -3.50 11.82
CA ASP A 75 -8.48 -3.06 11.19
C ASP A 75 -8.23 -2.47 9.79
N ALA A 76 -7.14 -1.71 9.62
CA ALA A 76 -6.68 -1.25 8.31
C ALA A 76 -6.33 -2.40 7.35
N PHE A 77 -5.73 -3.48 7.84
CA PHE A 77 -5.51 -4.67 7.03
C PHE A 77 -6.81 -5.32 6.58
N MET A 78 -7.76 -5.52 7.50
CA MET A 78 -9.05 -6.12 7.16
C MET A 78 -9.77 -5.33 6.09
N GLU A 79 -9.78 -4.00 6.21
CA GLU A 79 -10.36 -3.11 5.20
C GLU A 79 -9.65 -3.25 3.84
N LEU A 80 -8.31 -3.33 3.82
CA LEU A 80 -7.56 -3.52 2.57
C LEU A 80 -7.92 -4.85 1.89
N PHE A 81 -8.08 -5.93 2.68
CA PHE A 81 -8.56 -7.22 2.18
C PHE A 81 -9.99 -7.14 1.64
N GLU A 82 -10.90 -6.52 2.37
CA GLU A 82 -12.30 -6.35 1.97
C GLU A 82 -12.42 -5.57 0.66
N ILE A 83 -11.63 -4.49 0.51
CA ILE A 83 -11.55 -3.72 -0.74
C ILE A 83 -11.00 -4.59 -1.88
N SER A 84 -9.90 -5.33 -1.65
CA SER A 84 -9.29 -6.20 -2.68
C SER A 84 -10.17 -7.37 -3.12
N GLY A 85 -11.06 -7.83 -2.24
CA GLY A 85 -12.00 -8.92 -2.53
C GLY A 85 -13.11 -8.55 -3.51
N GLN A 86 -13.33 -7.25 -3.79
CA GLN A 86 -14.35 -6.80 -4.73
C GLN A 86 -13.96 -7.15 -6.17
N GLU A 87 -14.90 -7.68 -6.95
CA GLU A 87 -14.63 -8.23 -8.30
C GLU A 87 -13.96 -7.24 -9.27
N ASP A 88 -14.21 -5.95 -9.10
CA ASP A 88 -13.67 -4.88 -9.96
C ASP A 88 -12.51 -4.09 -9.32
N PHE A 89 -12.00 -4.55 -8.18
CA PHE A 89 -10.95 -3.83 -7.47
C PHE A 89 -9.57 -4.45 -7.70
N TYR A 90 -8.64 -3.58 -8.08
CA TYR A 90 -7.21 -3.86 -8.13
C TYR A 90 -6.51 -2.81 -7.28
N ILE A 91 -5.44 -3.22 -6.59
CA ILE A 91 -4.55 -2.25 -5.95
C ILE A 91 -3.97 -1.34 -7.04
N ASP A 92 -4.03 -0.02 -6.82
CA ASP A 92 -3.48 0.95 -7.76
C ASP A 92 -1.94 0.92 -7.67
N PRO A 93 -1.22 0.97 -8.82
CA PRO A 93 0.24 1.04 -8.82
C PRO A 93 0.83 2.12 -7.91
N SER A 94 0.17 3.28 -7.80
CA SER A 94 0.63 4.36 -6.93
C SER A 94 0.55 4.01 -5.44
N THR A 95 -0.38 3.13 -5.04
CA THR A 95 -0.45 2.61 -3.68
C THR A 95 0.75 1.71 -3.38
N ILE A 96 1.17 0.88 -4.34
CA ILE A 96 2.38 0.07 -4.22
C ILE A 96 3.60 0.97 -4.00
N GLU A 97 3.78 1.97 -4.87
CA GLU A 97 4.89 2.91 -4.75
C GLU A 97 4.88 3.63 -3.39
N TYR A 98 3.70 4.06 -2.94
CA TYR A 98 3.54 4.72 -1.66
C TYR A 98 3.92 3.81 -0.49
N VAL A 99 3.45 2.56 -0.47
CA VAL A 99 3.76 1.57 0.57
C VAL A 99 5.26 1.32 0.62
N TYR A 100 5.88 1.04 -0.53
CA TYR A 100 7.32 0.73 -0.58
C TYR A 100 8.19 1.95 -0.26
N THR A 101 7.73 3.16 -0.56
CA THR A 101 8.45 4.40 -0.20
C THR A 101 8.35 4.72 1.29
N ASN A 102 7.24 4.39 1.95
CA ASN A 102 6.93 4.85 3.31
C ASN A 102 7.04 3.76 4.39
N THR A 103 7.52 2.57 4.03
CA THR A 103 7.72 1.46 4.97
C THR A 103 9.12 0.89 4.88
N LEU A 104 9.57 0.25 5.95
CA LEU A 104 10.81 -0.53 5.93
C LEU A 104 10.63 -1.82 5.12
N PRO A 105 11.69 -2.41 4.55
CA PRO A 105 11.62 -3.69 3.83
C PRO A 105 10.98 -4.83 4.64
N SER A 106 11.12 -4.82 5.98
CA SER A 106 10.53 -5.83 6.86
C SER A 106 9.07 -5.55 7.27
N ALA A 107 8.44 -4.50 6.73
CA ALA A 107 7.08 -4.14 7.10
C ALA A 107 6.08 -5.17 6.57
N LYS A 108 5.19 -5.64 7.46
CA LYS A 108 4.13 -6.61 7.10
C LYS A 108 3.22 -6.12 5.98
N LEU A 109 3.03 -4.80 5.86
CA LEU A 109 2.22 -4.23 4.79
C LEU A 109 2.80 -4.52 3.40
N ARG A 110 4.13 -4.52 3.24
CA ARG A 110 4.76 -4.89 1.96
C ARG A 110 4.41 -6.32 1.58
N THR A 111 4.48 -7.25 2.53
CA THR A 111 4.10 -8.66 2.33
C THR A 111 2.64 -8.79 1.93
N VAL A 112 1.71 -8.18 2.67
CA VAL A 112 0.28 -8.26 2.37
C VAL A 112 -0.03 -7.68 0.99
N VAL A 113 0.51 -6.51 0.67
CA VAL A 113 0.30 -5.87 -0.64
C VAL A 113 0.88 -6.72 -1.76
N LYS A 114 2.08 -7.29 -1.58
CA LYS A 114 2.68 -8.23 -2.54
C LYS A 114 1.77 -9.43 -2.77
N ASP A 115 1.31 -10.08 -1.70
CA ASP A 115 0.46 -11.27 -1.78
C ASP A 115 -0.90 -10.96 -2.45
N LEU A 116 -1.48 -9.80 -2.17
CA LEU A 116 -2.71 -9.33 -2.84
C LEU A 116 -2.50 -9.08 -4.33
N VAL A 117 -1.36 -8.53 -4.73
CA VAL A 117 -1.03 -8.30 -6.16
C VAL A 117 -0.75 -9.61 -6.88
N VAL A 118 -0.10 -10.57 -6.22
CA VAL A 118 0.11 -11.91 -6.79
C VAL A 118 -1.24 -12.60 -7.00
N ALA A 119 -2.12 -12.57 -6.00
CA ALA A 119 -3.40 -13.26 -6.05
C ALA A 119 -4.42 -12.58 -6.98
N TYR A 120 -4.53 -11.25 -6.92
CA TYR A 120 -5.61 -10.47 -7.56
C TYR A 120 -5.09 -9.36 -8.46
N GLY A 121 -3.84 -9.47 -8.92
CA GLY A 121 -3.21 -8.45 -9.76
C GLY A 121 -3.96 -8.22 -11.08
N PRO A 122 -3.63 -7.12 -11.77
CA PRO A 122 -4.24 -6.72 -13.06
C PRO A 122 -4.00 -7.72 -14.21
N PHE A 123 -3.09 -8.69 -13.99
CA PHE A 123 -2.71 -9.73 -14.93
C PHE A 123 -3.21 -11.11 -14.50
N SER A 124 -4.01 -11.19 -13.44
CA SER A 124 -4.64 -12.44 -13.02
C SER A 124 -5.62 -12.92 -14.09
N GLU A 125 -5.71 -14.23 -14.28
CA GLU A 125 -6.68 -14.84 -15.22
C GLU A 125 -8.13 -14.71 -14.71
N GLU A 126 -8.29 -14.48 -13.40
CA GLU A 126 -9.60 -14.44 -12.74
C GLU A 126 -10.37 -13.15 -13.04
N ARG A 127 -9.69 -12.04 -13.41
CA ARG A 127 -10.32 -10.72 -13.55
C ARG A 127 -9.74 -9.93 -14.73
N GLU A 128 -10.60 -9.30 -15.53
CA GLU A 128 -10.17 -8.47 -16.65
C GLU A 128 -9.93 -7.02 -16.21
N ALA A 129 -8.66 -6.61 -16.17
CA ALA A 129 -8.30 -5.21 -15.92
C ALA A 129 -8.43 -4.36 -17.19
N SER A 130 -8.75 -3.08 -17.02
CA SER A 130 -8.77 -2.12 -18.14
C SER A 130 -7.38 -1.91 -18.74
N ASP A 131 -7.30 -1.59 -20.03
CA ASP A 131 -6.03 -1.30 -20.72
C ASP A 131 -5.26 -0.14 -20.07
N GLU A 132 -5.98 0.86 -19.55
CA GLU A 132 -5.36 1.98 -18.84
C GLU A 132 -4.68 1.50 -17.55
N LEU A 133 -5.34 0.65 -16.78
CA LEU A 133 -4.79 0.10 -15.54
C LEU A 133 -3.60 -0.83 -15.84
N LYS A 134 -3.74 -1.72 -16.82
CA LYS A 134 -2.65 -2.59 -17.28
C LYS A 134 -1.42 -1.77 -17.68
N LYS A 135 -1.62 -0.67 -18.41
CA LYS A 135 -0.53 0.25 -18.77
C LYS A 135 0.18 0.86 -17.56
N LYS A 136 -0.57 1.36 -16.57
CA LYS A 136 0.03 1.91 -15.33
C LYS A 136 0.86 0.86 -14.60
N TRP A 137 0.39 -0.38 -14.57
CA TRP A 137 1.11 -1.50 -13.99
C TRP A 137 2.38 -1.85 -14.76
N LEU A 138 2.34 -1.84 -16.09
CA LEU A 138 3.54 -2.03 -16.91
C LEU A 138 4.56 -0.92 -16.69
N ASP A 139 4.11 0.33 -16.57
CA ASP A 139 4.99 1.46 -16.27
C ASP A 139 5.67 1.28 -14.88
N LEU A 140 4.93 0.83 -13.87
CA LEU A 140 5.49 0.48 -12.55
C LEU A 140 6.54 -0.63 -12.63
N LEU A 141 6.23 -1.72 -13.34
CA LEU A 141 7.15 -2.85 -13.50
C LEU A 141 8.42 -2.45 -14.27
N ALA A 142 8.29 -1.65 -15.33
CA ALA A 142 9.41 -1.16 -16.13
C ALA A 142 10.32 -0.20 -15.35
N LYS A 143 9.74 0.58 -14.43
CA LYS A 143 10.48 1.48 -13.53
C LYS A 143 11.39 0.72 -12.55
N GLY A 144 11.06 -0.53 -12.20
CA GLY A 144 11.82 -1.32 -11.24
C GLY A 144 11.58 -0.90 -9.79
N GLY A 145 12.61 -1.09 -8.95
CA GLY A 145 12.57 -0.77 -7.52
C GLY A 145 12.26 -1.97 -6.61
N ASP A 146 12.18 -1.71 -5.31
CA ASP A 146 12.01 -2.73 -4.25
C ASP A 146 10.83 -3.67 -4.51
N PHE A 147 9.68 -3.13 -4.94
CA PHE A 147 8.51 -3.96 -5.22
C PHE A 147 8.79 -4.99 -6.31
N VAL A 148 9.41 -4.57 -7.42
CA VAL A 148 9.76 -5.47 -8.54
C VAL A 148 10.76 -6.52 -8.08
N VAL A 149 11.71 -6.16 -7.20
CA VAL A 149 12.63 -7.12 -6.60
C VAL A 149 11.90 -8.14 -5.73
N ASP A 150 11.00 -7.70 -4.85
CA ASP A 150 10.25 -8.57 -3.93
C ASP A 150 9.38 -9.59 -4.68
N VAL A 151 8.69 -9.16 -5.75
CA VAL A 151 7.85 -10.07 -6.55
C VAL A 151 8.63 -10.97 -7.51
N THR A 152 9.78 -10.53 -8.02
CA THR A 152 10.61 -11.36 -8.91
C THR A 152 11.36 -12.43 -8.14
N GLN A 153 11.81 -12.13 -6.92
CA GLN A 153 12.49 -13.11 -6.05
C GLN A 153 11.56 -14.23 -5.59
N SER A 154 10.27 -13.98 -5.44
CA SER A 154 9.32 -15.03 -5.08
C SER A 154 8.93 -15.92 -6.28
N GLY A 155 9.12 -15.43 -7.52
CA GLY A 155 8.73 -16.14 -8.74
C GLY A 155 7.21 -16.23 -8.93
N GLU A 156 6.45 -15.39 -8.22
CA GLU A 156 4.99 -15.51 -8.07
C GLU A 156 4.20 -14.61 -9.04
N LEU A 157 4.85 -13.72 -9.79
CA LEU A 157 4.13 -12.88 -10.74
C LEU A 157 3.77 -13.71 -11.99
N HIS A 158 2.48 -14.02 -12.14
CA HIS A 158 1.97 -14.75 -13.30
C HIS A 158 2.44 -14.07 -14.60
N ALA A 159 3.15 -14.84 -15.43
CA ALA A 159 3.60 -14.37 -16.73
C ALA A 159 2.37 -14.17 -17.63
N TYR A 160 1.99 -12.92 -17.89
CA TYR A 160 0.93 -12.61 -18.84
C TYR A 160 1.41 -12.95 -20.25
N GLU A 161 0.71 -13.87 -20.94
CA GLU A 161 1.03 -14.22 -22.33
C GLU A 161 0.98 -12.96 -23.22
N GLY A 162 2.10 -12.64 -23.87
CA GLY A 162 2.20 -11.50 -24.79
C GLY A 162 2.88 -10.26 -24.23
N ILE A 163 3.34 -10.29 -22.99
CA ILE A 163 4.26 -9.28 -22.46
C ILE A 163 5.59 -10.00 -22.25
N ASP A 164 6.66 -9.51 -22.89
CA ASP A 164 8.05 -9.74 -22.45
C ASP A 164 8.21 -9.03 -21.09
N ILE A 165 7.46 -9.47 -20.09
CA ILE A 165 7.75 -9.10 -18.71
C ILE A 165 9.09 -9.79 -18.43
N PRO A 166 10.07 -9.12 -17.82
CA PRO A 166 11.37 -9.70 -17.47
C PRO A 166 11.24 -10.76 -16.36
N VAL A 167 10.50 -11.83 -16.65
CA VAL A 167 10.15 -12.93 -15.76
C VAL A 167 10.62 -14.26 -16.35
N ASP A 168 11.09 -14.29 -17.61
CA ASP A 168 11.99 -15.38 -18.01
C ASP A 168 13.20 -15.31 -17.08
N HIS A 169 13.46 -16.43 -16.38
CA HIS A 169 14.53 -16.60 -15.42
C HIS A 169 15.90 -16.14 -15.97
N LYS A 170 16.04 -16.12 -17.30
CA LYS A 170 17.23 -15.65 -18.04
C LYS A 170 17.44 -14.14 -18.03
N ASP A 171 16.38 -13.33 -17.91
CA ASP A 171 16.47 -11.85 -17.94
C ASP A 171 16.47 -11.20 -16.55
N GLN A 172 16.19 -11.96 -15.48
CA GLN A 172 16.25 -11.48 -14.08
C GLN A 172 17.60 -10.83 -13.72
N LEU A 173 18.71 -11.33 -14.27
CA LEU A 173 20.05 -10.81 -14.02
C LEU A 173 20.24 -9.37 -14.51
N LYS A 174 19.59 -9.00 -15.62
CA LYS A 174 19.72 -7.67 -16.24
C LYS A 174 19.15 -6.57 -15.34
N TYR A 175 18.09 -6.86 -14.59
CA TYR A 175 17.40 -5.88 -13.73
C TYR A 175 18.02 -5.79 -12.33
N ILE A 176 18.57 -6.90 -11.82
CA ILE A 176 19.39 -6.90 -10.60
C ILE A 176 20.65 -6.05 -10.80
N GLU A 177 21.25 -6.06 -12.00
CA GLU A 177 22.43 -5.23 -12.30
C GLU A 177 22.11 -3.73 -12.44
N VAL A 178 20.96 -3.38 -13.03
CA VAL A 178 20.52 -1.96 -13.13
C VAL A 178 20.30 -1.34 -11.75
N ASN A 179 19.74 -2.08 -10.79
CA ASN A 179 19.54 -1.60 -9.41
C ASN A 179 20.85 -1.50 -8.59
N LYS A 180 21.91 -2.23 -8.96
CA LYS A 180 23.24 -2.09 -8.33
C LYS A 180 23.97 -0.82 -8.77
N LEU A 181 23.66 -0.29 -9.96
CA LEU A 181 24.32 0.89 -10.52
C LEU A 181 23.72 2.22 -10.04
N SER A 182 22.47 2.22 -9.56
CA SER A 182 21.78 3.40 -9.03
C SER A 182 21.96 3.63 -7.52
N ALA A 183 22.69 2.75 -6.83
CA ALA A 183 22.98 2.83 -5.40
C ALA A 183 24.37 3.42 -5.05
N HIS A 184 25.06 4.02 -6.03
CA HIS A 184 26.33 4.73 -5.90
C HIS A 184 26.19 6.19 -6.34
#